data_AF-A0A9X2FKT8-F1
#
_entry.id   AF-A0A9X2FKT8-F1
#
_cell.length_a   1.000
_cell.length_b   1.000
_cell.length_c   1.000
_cell.angle_alpha   90.00
_cell.angle_beta   90.00
_cell.angle_gamma   90.00
#
_symmetry.space_group_name_H-M   'P 1'
#
loop_
_entity.id
_entity.type
_entity.pdbx_description
1 polymer ?
#
loop_
_entity_poly.entity_id
_entity_poly.type
_entity_poly.pdbx_seq_one_letter_code
_entity_poly.pdbx_strand_id
1 'polypeptide(L)'
;MIESINSKVDLTIDATSYMGIAQYGKILVGNAGFEFYDDRDSNKYIQIPWEEVDLVIASVMFKGKWIPRYAIQTKRNGIFTFSSKKPKKVLRAIRNYISPDHMVRSMTFFQIIRRGIARRFKKNKK
;
A
#
# COMPACT_ATOMS: atom_id res chain seq x y z
N MET A 1 19.97 5.37 -16.01
CA MET A 1 19.61 4.31 -15.05
C MET A 1 19.27 4.99 -13.76
N ILE A 2 18.11 4.71 -13.17
CA ILE A 2 17.78 5.22 -11.85
C ILE A 2 18.44 4.31 -10.80
N GLU A 3 19.02 4.90 -9.77
CA GLU A 3 19.63 4.16 -8.67
C GLU A 3 18.60 3.94 -7.56
N SER A 4 18.62 2.74 -6.98
CA SER A 4 17.83 2.42 -5.80
C SER A 4 18.36 3.20 -4.60
N ILE A 5 17.46 3.70 -3.76
CA ILE A 5 17.83 4.29 -2.47
C ILE A 5 18.25 3.21 -1.47
N ASN A 6 17.89 1.95 -1.71
CA ASN A 6 18.22 0.83 -0.85
C ASN A 6 19.61 0.28 -1.18
N SER A 7 20.55 0.37 -0.24
CA SER A 7 21.83 -0.34 -0.34
C SER A 7 21.69 -1.84 -0.02
N LYS A 8 20.61 -2.24 0.66
CA LYS A 8 20.25 -3.64 0.93
C LYS A 8 18.76 -3.86 0.70
N VAL A 9 18.43 -4.88 -0.11
CA VAL A 9 17.06 -5.28 -0.40
C VAL A 9 16.71 -6.55 0.37
N ASP A 10 15.65 -6.50 1.18
CA ASP A 10 15.18 -7.65 1.96
C ASP A 10 14.10 -8.45 1.22
N LEU A 11 13.30 -7.77 0.39
CA LEU A 11 12.21 -8.40 -0.32
C LEU A 11 12.00 -7.75 -1.69
N THR A 12 11.98 -8.59 -2.72
CA THR A 12 11.54 -8.22 -4.07
C THR A 12 10.31 -9.03 -4.44
N ILE A 13 9.25 -8.40 -4.93
CA ILE A 13 8.02 -9.09 -5.32
C ILE A 13 7.26 -8.41 -6.44
N ASP A 14 6.65 -9.20 -7.33
CA ASP A 14 5.76 -8.67 -8.35
C ASP A 14 4.50 -8.03 -7.73
N ALA A 15 4.16 -6.88 -8.27
CA ALA A 15 3.18 -5.97 -7.73
C ALA A 15 2.50 -5.13 -8.82
N THR A 16 1.45 -4.44 -8.42
CA THR A 16 0.77 -3.46 -9.25
C THR A 16 0.64 -2.16 -8.48
N SER A 17 1.10 -1.06 -9.07
CA SER A 17 0.85 0.30 -8.60
C SER A 17 -0.46 0.82 -9.19
N TYR A 18 -1.25 1.49 -8.36
CA TYR A 18 -2.50 2.15 -8.79
C TYR A 18 -2.36 3.68 -8.82
N MET A 19 -1.14 4.18 -9.02
CA MET A 19 -0.90 5.61 -9.22
C MET A 19 -1.35 6.01 -10.64
N GLY A 20 -2.58 6.53 -10.74
CA GLY A 20 -3.22 6.82 -12.02
C GLY A 20 -3.72 5.54 -12.70
N ILE A 21 -3.05 5.13 -13.78
CA ILE A 21 -3.35 3.87 -14.50
C ILE A 21 -2.64 2.72 -13.79
N ALA A 22 -3.29 1.56 -13.70
CA ALA A 22 -2.70 0.36 -13.12
C ALA A 22 -1.42 -0.05 -13.88
N GLN A 23 -0.30 -0.04 -13.17
CA GLN A 23 1.04 -0.30 -13.68
C GLN A 23 1.59 -1.56 -13.03
N TYR A 24 2.11 -2.48 -13.85
CA TYR A 24 2.68 -3.74 -13.39
C TYR A 24 4.18 -3.58 -13.21
N GLY A 25 4.69 -4.11 -12.11
CA GLY A 25 6.07 -3.90 -11.75
C GLY A 25 6.51 -4.74 -10.58
N LYS A 26 7.61 -4.33 -9.96
CA LYS A 26 8.19 -4.98 -8.79
C LYS A 26 8.29 -4.01 -7.64
N ILE A 27 7.88 -4.47 -6.46
CA ILE A 27 8.14 -3.80 -5.20
C ILE A 27 9.47 -4.30 -4.65
N LEU A 28 10.29 -3.37 -4.18
CA LEU A 28 11.47 -3.64 -3.39
C LEU A 28 11.28 -3.02 -2.01
N VAL A 29 11.51 -3.81 -0.97
CA VAL A 29 11.55 -3.35 0.42
C VAL A 29 12.98 -3.53 0.89
N GLY A 30 13.61 -2.44 1.34
CA GLY A 30 14.99 -2.46 1.80
C GLY A 30 15.23 -1.57 2.99
N ASN A 31 16.51 -1.35 3.27
CA ASN A 31 16.96 -0.65 4.47
C ASN A 31 16.62 0.85 4.48
N ALA A 32 16.54 1.51 3.32
CA ALA A 32 16.30 2.94 3.21
C ALA A 32 14.84 3.30 2.94
N GLY A 33 14.11 2.42 2.23
CA GLY A 33 12.72 2.70 1.90
C GLY A 33 11.98 1.58 1.17
N PHE A 34 10.76 1.93 0.81
CA PHE A 34 9.89 1.17 -0.07
C PHE A 34 10.01 1.70 -1.50
N GLU A 35 10.17 0.81 -2.46
CA GLU A 35 10.28 1.19 -3.87
C GLU A 35 9.35 0.35 -4.75
N PHE A 36 8.93 0.95 -5.87
CA PHE A 36 8.24 0.28 -6.96
C PHE A 36 8.89 0.68 -8.28
N TYR A 37 9.15 -0.30 -9.15
CA TYR A 37 9.66 -0.08 -10.51
C TYR A 37 8.70 -0.74 -11.50
N ASP A 38 8.32 -0.02 -12.55
CA ASP A 38 7.48 -0.55 -13.63
C ASP A 38 8.28 -1.53 -14.51
N ASP A 39 7.66 -2.65 -14.90
CA ASP A 39 8.33 -3.69 -15.70
C ASP A 39 8.52 -3.27 -17.18
N ARG A 40 7.74 -2.29 -17.66
CA ARG A 40 7.74 -1.86 -19.08
C ARG A 40 8.59 -0.61 -19.28
N ASP A 41 8.69 0.26 -18.27
CA ASP A 41 9.41 1.53 -18.35
C ASP A 41 10.25 1.77 -17.09
N SER A 42 11.57 1.63 -17.23
CA SER A 42 12.52 1.83 -16.13
C SER A 42 12.59 3.27 -15.61
N ASN A 43 12.06 4.25 -16.35
CA ASN A 43 11.96 5.63 -15.88
C ASN A 43 10.72 5.86 -15.01
N LYS A 44 9.79 4.91 -14.94
CA LYS A 44 8.62 4.96 -14.08
C LYS A 44 8.88 4.16 -12.80
N TYR A 45 9.16 4.92 -11.75
CA TYR A 45 9.43 4.37 -10.43
C TYR A 45 8.77 5.22 -9.35
N ILE A 46 8.61 4.62 -8.18
CA ILE A 46 8.17 5.29 -6.96
C ILE A 46 9.16 4.89 -5.89
N GLN A 47 9.82 5.86 -5.27
CA GLN A 47 10.69 5.64 -4.13
C GLN A 47 10.12 6.41 -2.94
N ILE A 48 9.92 5.69 -1.82
CA ILE A 48 9.36 6.24 -0.60
C ILE A 48 10.35 5.90 0.53
N PRO A 49 11.22 6.85 0.91
CA PRO A 49 12.07 6.70 2.08
C PRO A 49 11.24 6.42 3.32
N TRP A 50 11.73 5.61 4.25
CA TRP A 50 11.01 5.29 5.49
C TRP A 50 10.67 6.55 6.31
N GLU A 51 11.52 7.57 6.25
CA GLU A 51 11.33 8.87 6.92
C GLU A 51 10.11 9.65 6.41
N GLU A 52 9.73 9.45 5.15
CA GLU A 52 8.56 10.08 4.52
C GLU A 52 7.27 9.30 4.77
N VAL A 53 7.35 8.05 5.25
CA VAL A 53 6.18 7.24 5.56
C VAL A 53 5.50 7.77 6.83
N ASP A 54 4.23 8.15 6.67
CA ASP A 54 3.36 8.54 7.78
C ASP A 54 2.56 7.33 8.26
N LEU A 55 1.81 6.69 7.35
CA LEU A 55 0.98 5.52 7.67
C LEU A 55 1.08 4.43 6.60
N VAL A 56 1.02 3.18 7.02
CA VAL A 56 0.87 2.01 6.16
C VAL A 56 -0.53 1.44 6.38
N ILE A 57 -1.38 1.57 5.36
CA ILE A 57 -2.80 1.26 5.43
C ILE A 57 -3.06 -0.06 4.71
N ALA A 58 -3.39 -1.12 5.43
CA ALA A 58 -3.73 -2.41 4.84
C ALA A 58 -5.24 -2.61 4.75
N SER A 59 -5.76 -2.91 3.55
CA SER A 59 -7.16 -3.32 3.40
C SER A 59 -7.31 -4.79 3.75
N VAL A 60 -7.91 -5.07 4.90
CA VAL A 60 -8.01 -6.42 5.43
C VAL A 60 -9.44 -6.91 5.31
N MET A 61 -9.65 -8.00 4.57
CA MET A 61 -10.97 -8.60 4.35
C MET A 61 -11.02 -10.02 4.95
N PHE A 62 -12.24 -10.55 5.08
CA PHE A 62 -12.49 -11.91 5.58
C PHE A 62 -11.78 -12.20 6.92
N LYS A 63 -11.96 -11.33 7.93
CA LYS A 63 -11.37 -11.45 9.27
C LYS A 63 -9.83 -11.61 9.29
N GLY A 64 -9.09 -10.99 8.36
CA GLY A 64 -7.62 -11.11 8.32
C GLY A 64 -7.08 -12.11 7.30
N LYS A 65 -7.95 -12.86 6.63
CA LYS A 65 -7.52 -13.91 5.71
C LYS A 65 -6.97 -13.33 4.41
N TRP A 66 -7.54 -12.24 3.91
CA TRP A 66 -7.19 -11.69 2.61
C TRP A 66 -6.89 -10.19 2.65
N ILE A 67 -5.87 -9.77 1.88
CA ILE A 67 -5.43 -8.37 1.76
C ILE A 67 -5.33 -8.06 0.27
N PRO A 68 -6.38 -7.51 -0.38
CA PRO A 68 -6.35 -7.23 -1.81
C PRO A 68 -5.37 -6.10 -2.15
N ARG A 69 -5.27 -5.08 -1.29
CA ARG A 69 -4.48 -3.88 -1.49
C ARG A 69 -3.97 -3.33 -0.16
N TYR A 70 -2.87 -2.61 -0.24
CA TYR A 70 -2.35 -1.78 0.85
C TYR A 70 -1.87 -0.46 0.26
N ALA A 71 -1.79 0.56 1.10
CA ALA A 71 -1.34 1.87 0.70
C ALA A 71 -0.28 2.39 1.66
N ILE A 72 0.62 3.21 1.14
CA ILE A 72 1.62 3.93 1.90
C ILE A 72 1.25 5.40 1.80
N GLN A 73 0.83 5.97 2.92
CA GLN A 73 0.61 7.38 3.08
C GLN A 73 1.94 8.04 3.43
N THR A 74 2.31 9.02 2.63
CA THR A 74 3.48 9.86 2.88
C THR A 74 3.05 11.12 3.62
N LYS A 75 4.00 11.75 4.32
CA LYS A 75 3.76 12.99 5.06
C LYS A 75 3.35 14.14 4.15
N ARG A 76 3.88 14.19 2.92
CA ARG A 76 3.70 15.34 2.00
C ARG A 76 3.13 14.99 0.63
N ASN A 77 3.39 13.78 0.12
CA ASN A 77 3.12 13.42 -1.28
C ASN A 77 1.85 12.57 -1.46
N GLY A 78 0.99 12.51 -0.44
CA GLY A 78 -0.28 11.79 -0.50
C GLY A 78 -0.15 10.28 -0.32
N ILE A 79 -1.10 9.53 -0.88
CA ILE A 79 -1.30 8.10 -0.62
C ILE A 79 -1.02 7.29 -1.88
N PHE A 80 -0.05 6.38 -1.81
CA PHE A 80 0.31 5.45 -2.88
C PHE A 80 -0.31 4.09 -2.61
N THR A 81 -1.10 3.57 -3.54
CA THR A 81 -1.80 2.28 -3.38
C THR A 81 -1.17 1.19 -4.24
N PHE A 82 -0.97 0.02 -3.65
CA PHE A 82 -0.34 -1.13 -4.27
C PHE A 82 -1.12 -2.43 -4.03
N SER A 83 -0.95 -3.39 -4.93
CA SER A 83 -1.27 -4.80 -4.71
C SER A 83 -0.04 -5.65 -5.03
N SER A 84 0.06 -6.83 -4.43
CA SER A 84 1.19 -7.74 -4.70
C SER A 84 0.74 -9.19 -4.57
N LYS A 85 1.49 -10.12 -5.14
CA LYS A 85 1.16 -11.55 -5.06
C LYS A 85 1.11 -12.07 -3.61
N LYS A 86 1.98 -11.56 -2.73
CA LYS A 86 2.07 -12.00 -1.32
C LYS A 86 2.08 -10.78 -0.38
N PRO A 87 0.93 -10.11 -0.19
CA PRO A 87 0.83 -8.85 0.54
C PRO A 87 1.22 -8.99 2.02
N LYS A 88 0.94 -10.13 2.64
CA LYS A 88 1.37 -10.44 4.01
C LYS A 88 2.89 -10.45 4.17
N LYS A 89 3.64 -10.88 3.14
CA LYS A 89 5.11 -10.86 3.18
C LYS A 89 5.64 -9.44 3.09
N VAL A 90 5.05 -8.63 2.21
CA VAL A 90 5.41 -7.20 2.07
C VAL A 90 5.18 -6.45 3.37
N LEU A 91 3.98 -6.57 3.95
CA LEU A 91 3.67 -5.90 5.22
C LEU A 91 4.56 -6.37 6.38
N ARG A 92 4.97 -7.64 6.39
CA ARG A 92 5.94 -8.15 7.38
C ARG A 92 7.34 -7.57 7.17
N ALA A 93 7.78 -7.38 5.93
CA ALA A 93 9.05 -6.73 5.65
C ALA A 93 9.02 -5.25 6.05
N ILE A 94 7.95 -4.53 5.73
CA ILE A 94 7.74 -3.13 6.13
C ILE A 94 7.76 -2.97 7.66
N ARG A 95 7.19 -3.94 8.39
CA ARG A 95 7.15 -3.93 9.87
C ARG A 95 8.53 -3.89 10.52
N ASN A 96 9.60 -4.29 9.81
CA ASN A 96 10.96 -4.18 10.34
C ASN A 96 11.45 -2.73 10.39
N TYR A 97 10.84 -1.84 9.60
CA TYR A 97 11.26 -0.44 9.43
C TYR A 97 10.25 0.56 9.98
N ILE A 98 8.97 0.21 10.00
CA ILE A 98 7.88 1.06 10.47
C ILE A 98 7.24 0.47 11.72
N SER A 99 7.08 1.31 12.75
CA SER A 99 6.41 0.93 14.00
C SER A 99 5.00 0.37 13.74
N PRO A 100 4.57 -0.68 14.45
CA PRO A 100 3.23 -1.23 14.34
C PRO A 100 2.10 -0.21 14.51
N ASP A 101 2.33 0.87 15.27
CA ASP A 101 1.33 1.91 15.51
C ASP A 101 1.03 2.74 14.25
N HIS A 102 2.00 2.83 13.33
CA HIS A 102 1.81 3.45 12.02
C HIS A 102 1.29 2.46 10.96
N MET A 103 1.08 1.19 11.32
CA MET A 103 0.52 0.16 10.45
C MET A 103 -0.97 -0.08 10.76
N VAL A 104 -1.83 0.73 10.14
CA VAL A 104 -3.26 0.72 10.41
C VAL A 104 -4.04 -0.17 9.45
N ARG A 105 -5.12 -0.80 9.95
CA ARG A 105 -6.11 -1.43 9.08
C ARG A 105 -6.99 -0.35 8.46
N SER A 106 -7.32 -0.46 7.18
CA SER A 106 -8.24 0.51 6.56
C SER A 106 -9.59 0.47 7.27
N MET A 107 -9.92 1.52 8.02
CA MET A 107 -11.26 1.70 8.61
C MET A 107 -12.35 1.79 7.53
N THR A 108 -11.96 2.11 6.30
CA THR A 108 -12.83 2.58 5.23
C THR A 108 -13.76 1.50 4.67
N PHE A 109 -13.42 0.20 4.65
CA PHE A 109 -14.35 -0.78 4.06
C PHE A 109 -15.66 -0.89 4.85
N PHE A 110 -15.58 -0.99 6.18
CA PHE A 110 -16.76 -1.01 7.04
C PHE A 110 -17.48 0.35 7.10
N GLN A 111 -16.73 1.47 7.12
CA GLN A 111 -17.34 2.80 7.10
C GLN A 111 -18.05 3.10 5.76
N ILE A 112 -17.51 2.65 4.62
CA ILE A 112 -18.13 2.77 3.30
C ILE A 112 -19.37 1.86 3.21
N ILE A 113 -19.30 0.60 3.68
CA ILE A 113 -20.47 -0.29 3.77
C ILE A 113 -21.55 0.33 4.66
N ARG A 114 -21.19 0.82 5.86
CA ARG A 114 -22.14 1.45 6.79
C ARG A 114 -22.75 2.72 6.20
N ARG A 115 -21.98 3.54 5.47
CA ARG A 115 -22.48 4.73 4.74
C ARG A 115 -23.42 4.35 3.58
N GLY A 116 -23.13 3.26 2.86
CA GLY A 116 -23.98 2.73 1.80
C GLY A 116 -25.31 2.17 2.31
N ILE A 117 -25.27 1.40 3.41
CA ILE A 117 -26.45 0.83 4.07
C ILE A 117 -27.30 1.93 4.72
N ALA A 118 -26.69 2.89 5.43
CA ALA A 118 -27.41 4.00 6.06
C ALA A 118 -28.17 4.89 5.05
N ARG A 119 -27.64 5.06 3.83
CA ARG A 119 -28.36 5.76 2.73
C ARG A 119 -29.58 4.99 2.24
N ARG A 120 -29.55 3.65 2.26
CA ARG A 120 -30.68 2.79 1.83
C ARG A 120 -31.81 2.80 2.85
N PHE A 121 -31.50 2.80 4.15
CA PHE A 121 -32.51 2.89 5.21
C PHE A 121 -33.17 4.27 5.36
N LYS A 122 -32.49 5.37 4.99
CA LYS A 122 -33.11 6.70 4.94
C LYS A 122 -34.09 6.89 3.77
N LYS A 123 -34.04 6.04 2.74
CA LYS A 123 -34.93 6.13 1.56
C LYS A 123 -36.29 5.44 1.78
N ASN A 124 -36.38 4.53 2.75
CA ASN A 124 -37.62 3.80 3.10
C ASN A 124 -38.42 4.46 4.25
N LYS A 125 -38.12 5.72 4.60
CA LYS A 125 -38.86 6.52 5.60
C LYS A 125 -39.51 7.77 4.99
N LYS A 126 -39.86 7.71 3.70
CA LYS A 126 -40.75 8.67 3.05
C LYS A 126 -41.92 7.92 2.46
#